data_AF-A0A2G9UZN5-F1
#
_entry.id   AF-A0A2G9UZN5-F1
#
_cell.length_a   1.000
_cell.length_b   1.000
_cell.length_c   1.000
_cell.angle_alpha   90.00
_cell.angle_beta   90.00
_cell.angle_gamma   90.00
#
_symmetry.space_group_name_H-M   'P 1'
#
loop_
_entity.id
_entity.type
_entity.pdbx_description
1 polymer ?
#
loop_
_entity_poly.entity_id
_entity_poly.type
_entity_poly.pdbx_seq_one_letter_code
_entity_poly.pdbx_strand_id
1 'polypeptide(L)'
;LKNFVQLRKEKPDVFDILTKYSIEFIEEGFDVHEGTDGEPVKFDFNMCARHRTIQLDDSGRVVKIQFGNAMRSWFYDCDPEKIQDIYRALKTFSDYCYKKENILKFPLENGDTVLWANTRLLHGRDEYRNVPNGNRTLTGCYFSWDIIKSRVRTLRRKLGLPNAQPSA
;
A
#
# COMPACT_ATOMS: atom_id res chain seq x y z
N LEU A 1 -9.80 -3.31 -5.57
CA LEU A 1 -10.91 -2.81 -6.41
C LEU A 1 -12.26 -2.99 -5.73
N LYS A 2 -12.60 -4.21 -5.28
CA LYS A 2 -13.91 -4.46 -4.64
C LYS A 2 -14.19 -3.56 -3.43
N ASN A 3 -13.25 -3.45 -2.48
CA ASN A 3 -13.49 -2.77 -1.19
C ASN A 3 -13.93 -1.31 -1.34
N PHE A 4 -13.24 -0.52 -2.18
CA PHE A 4 -13.56 0.91 -2.33
C PHE A 4 -14.72 1.17 -3.28
N VAL A 5 -14.95 0.33 -4.30
CA VAL A 5 -16.17 0.42 -5.12
C VAL A 5 -17.39 0.08 -4.26
N GLN A 6 -17.26 -0.95 -3.43
CA GLN A 6 -18.29 -1.32 -2.46
C GLN A 6 -18.52 -0.20 -1.44
N LEU A 7 -17.47 0.32 -0.82
CA LEU A 7 -17.55 1.43 0.14
C LEU A 7 -18.16 2.69 -0.49
N ARG A 8 -17.73 3.07 -1.70
CA ARG A 8 -18.27 4.24 -2.42
C ARG A 8 -19.77 4.10 -2.67
N LYS A 9 -20.26 2.88 -2.93
CA LYS A 9 -21.67 2.60 -3.17
C LYS A 9 -22.48 2.52 -1.86
N GLU A 10 -21.97 1.85 -0.85
CA GLU A 10 -22.70 1.54 0.39
C GLU A 10 -22.60 2.64 1.45
N LYS A 11 -21.49 3.39 1.45
CA LYS A 11 -21.13 4.42 2.44
C LYS A 11 -20.46 5.63 1.76
N PRO A 12 -21.17 6.39 0.90
CA PRO A 12 -20.60 7.51 0.15
C PRO A 12 -19.99 8.58 1.07
N ASP A 13 -20.58 8.88 2.24
CA ASP A 13 -20.05 9.85 3.19
C ASP A 13 -18.69 9.42 3.77
N VAL A 14 -18.52 8.12 4.03
CA VAL A 14 -17.24 7.55 4.48
C VAL A 14 -16.20 7.66 3.36
N PHE A 15 -16.60 7.35 2.13
CA PHE A 15 -15.73 7.49 0.97
C PHE A 15 -15.28 8.94 0.78
N ASP A 16 -16.18 9.91 0.93
CA ASP A 16 -15.85 11.34 0.84
C ASP A 16 -14.77 11.73 1.85
N ILE A 17 -14.98 11.42 3.14
CA ILE A 17 -14.02 11.70 4.22
C ILE A 17 -12.62 11.15 3.87
N LEU A 18 -12.54 9.89 3.42
CA LEU A 18 -11.28 9.22 3.10
C LEU A 18 -10.57 9.75 1.85
N THR A 19 -11.30 10.48 0.99
CA THR A 19 -10.75 11.14 -0.20
C THR A 19 -10.43 12.62 0.01
N LYS A 20 -10.91 13.21 1.10
CA LYS A 20 -10.82 14.65 1.36
C LYS A 20 -9.62 15.01 2.24
N TYR A 21 -9.53 14.39 3.41
CA TYR A 21 -8.55 14.78 4.43
C TYR A 21 -7.22 14.07 4.25
N SER A 22 -6.13 14.84 4.31
CA SER A 22 -4.77 14.31 4.26
C SER A 22 -4.31 13.91 5.65
N ILE A 23 -3.59 12.80 5.74
CA ILE A 23 -3.03 12.27 6.98
C ILE A 23 -1.52 12.23 6.80
N GLU A 24 -0.79 12.63 7.84
CA GLU A 24 0.66 12.60 7.86
C GLU A 24 1.18 11.20 8.22
N PHE A 25 2.29 10.83 7.58
CA PHE A 25 3.05 9.61 7.85
C PHE A 25 4.49 9.99 8.08
N ILE A 26 5.07 9.50 9.17
CA ILE A 26 6.46 9.77 9.57
C ILE A 26 7.19 8.44 9.74
N GLU A 27 8.40 8.39 9.21
CA GLU A 27 9.35 7.30 9.37
C GLU A 27 10.72 7.89 9.71
N GLU A 28 11.20 7.66 10.93
CA GLU A 28 12.47 8.16 11.44
C GLU A 28 13.28 7.01 12.03
N GLY A 29 14.57 6.98 11.73
CA GLY A 29 15.45 5.92 12.22
C GLY A 29 16.68 5.75 11.35
N PHE A 30 17.20 4.53 11.36
CA PHE A 30 18.30 4.13 10.50
C PHE A 30 18.14 2.67 10.08
N ASP A 31 18.73 2.33 8.95
CA ASP A 31 18.87 0.95 8.48
C ASP A 31 20.35 0.68 8.18
N VAL A 32 20.72 -0.60 8.13
CA VAL A 32 22.06 -1.07 7.78
C VAL A 32 21.94 -2.04 6.63
N HIS A 33 22.56 -1.70 5.51
CA HIS A 33 22.56 -2.53 4.31
C HIS A 33 23.98 -2.92 3.93
N GLU A 34 24.13 -4.01 3.18
CA GLU A 34 25.41 -4.39 2.61
C GLU A 34 25.85 -3.37 1.56
N GLY A 35 27.06 -2.82 1.73
CA GLY A 35 27.67 -1.87 0.81
C GLY A 35 28.16 -2.54 -0.47
N THR A 36 28.59 -1.73 -1.45
CA THR A 36 29.10 -2.23 -2.73
C THR A 36 30.41 -3.02 -2.60
N ASP A 37 31.12 -2.84 -1.49
CA ASP A 37 32.34 -3.52 -1.09
C ASP A 37 32.10 -4.70 -0.13
N GLY A 38 30.84 -5.00 0.20
CA GLY A 38 30.45 -6.03 1.17
C GLY A 38 30.47 -5.57 2.63
N GLU A 39 30.90 -4.33 2.90
CA GLU A 39 30.93 -3.79 4.26
C GLU A 39 29.55 -3.20 4.64
N PRO A 40 29.10 -3.33 5.91
CA PRO A 40 27.83 -2.76 6.34
C PRO A 40 27.83 -1.23 6.28
N VAL A 41 26.85 -0.66 5.57
CA VAL A 41 26.64 0.78 5.47
C VAL A 41 25.38 1.16 6.25
N LYS A 42 25.54 2.00 7.26
CA LYS A 42 24.43 2.61 7.99
C LYS A 42 23.89 3.80 7.19
N PHE A 43 22.58 3.88 7.04
CA PHE A 43 21.88 5.03 6.49
C PHE A 43 20.80 5.52 7.46
N ASP A 44 20.93 6.78 7.89
CA ASP A 44 19.93 7.46 8.71
C ASP A 44 18.85 8.09 7.82
N PHE A 45 17.58 7.98 8.23
CA PHE A 45 16.44 8.53 7.52
C PHE A 45 15.51 9.32 8.44
N ASN A 46 14.97 10.41 7.89
CA ASN A 46 13.84 11.14 8.44
C ASN A 46 12.90 11.50 7.28
N MET A 47 11.81 10.75 7.19
CA MET A 47 10.84 10.86 6.09
C MET A 47 9.51 11.32 6.64
N CYS A 48 8.90 12.28 5.94
CA CYS A 48 7.53 12.73 6.20
C CYS A 48 6.77 12.84 4.88
N ALA A 49 5.53 12.34 4.86
CA ALA A 49 4.64 12.44 3.72
C ALA A 49 3.20 12.66 4.17
N ARG A 50 2.42 13.36 3.34
CA ARG A 50 1.00 13.61 3.59
C ARG A 50 0.16 13.04 2.46
N HIS A 51 -0.79 12.18 2.81
CA HIS A 51 -1.61 11.48 1.84
C HIS A 51 -3.05 11.32 2.33
N ARG A 52 -3.99 11.45 1.39
CA ARG A 52 -5.35 10.96 1.57
C ARG A 52 -5.35 9.43 1.54
N THR A 53 -6.27 8.82 2.28
CA THR A 53 -6.39 7.35 2.34
C THR A 53 -6.77 6.78 0.97
N ILE A 54 -7.70 7.45 0.28
CA ILE A 54 -8.11 7.12 -1.08
C ILE A 54 -7.77 8.31 -1.97
N GLN A 55 -6.84 8.14 -2.89
CA GLN A 55 -6.47 9.18 -3.85
C GLN A 55 -7.22 8.98 -5.15
N LEU A 56 -7.76 10.09 -5.67
CA LEU A 56 -8.49 10.14 -6.92
C LEU A 56 -7.68 10.89 -7.98
N ASP A 57 -7.85 10.54 -9.25
CA ASP A 57 -7.47 11.40 -10.38
C ASP A 57 -8.53 12.49 -10.65
N ASP A 58 -8.26 13.35 -11.62
CA ASP A 58 -9.16 14.45 -12.02
C ASP A 58 -10.51 13.97 -12.56
N SER A 59 -10.62 12.69 -12.94
CA SER A 59 -11.87 12.06 -13.37
C SER A 59 -12.62 11.38 -12.22
N GLY A 60 -12.13 11.47 -10.99
CA GLY A 60 -12.71 10.85 -9.80
C GLY A 60 -12.49 9.34 -9.72
N ARG A 61 -11.51 8.79 -10.46
CA ARG A 61 -11.13 7.37 -10.38
C ARG A 61 -10.08 7.18 -9.31
N VAL A 62 -10.18 6.09 -8.56
CA VAL A 62 -9.18 5.74 -7.53
C VAL A 62 -7.87 5.33 -8.19
N VAL A 63 -6.78 6.02 -7.85
CA VAL A 63 -5.43 5.78 -8.38
C VAL A 63 -4.44 5.25 -7.35
N LYS A 64 -4.65 5.53 -6.07
CA LYS A 64 -3.79 5.05 -4.99
C LYS A 64 -4.59 4.87 -3.70
N ILE A 65 -4.27 3.82 -2.95
CA ILE A 65 -4.65 3.65 -1.56
C ILE A 65 -3.41 3.86 -0.70
N GLN A 66 -3.49 4.76 0.28
CA GLN A 66 -2.46 4.93 1.31
C GLN A 66 -3.08 4.59 2.66
N PHE A 67 -2.79 3.40 3.17
CA PHE A 67 -3.34 2.96 4.44
C PHE A 67 -2.34 2.06 5.15
N GLY A 68 -1.93 2.48 6.34
CA GLY A 68 -1.00 1.77 7.22
C GLY A 68 -0.99 2.45 8.58
N ASN A 69 -1.05 1.67 9.66
CA ASN A 69 -1.16 2.22 11.01
C ASN A 69 0.19 2.52 11.66
N ALA A 70 1.23 1.74 11.35
CA ALA A 70 2.52 1.82 12.04
C ALA A 70 3.19 3.19 11.88
N MET A 71 3.11 3.77 10.68
CA MET A 71 3.80 5.02 10.33
C MET A 71 2.87 6.23 10.34
N ARG A 72 1.57 6.04 10.67
CA ARG A 72 0.59 7.13 10.67
C ARG A 72 0.88 8.05 11.87
N SER A 73 1.18 9.30 11.56
CA SER A 73 1.51 10.35 12.52
C SER A 73 0.27 10.86 13.26
N TRP A 74 0.51 11.79 14.18
CA TRP A 74 -0.48 12.52 14.95
C TRP A 74 -1.15 13.66 14.17
N PHE A 75 -0.55 14.13 13.06
CA PHE A 75 -1.07 15.25 12.28
C PHE A 75 -2.09 14.83 11.22
N TYR A 76 -3.24 15.53 11.23
CA TYR A 76 -4.33 15.41 10.26
C TYR A 76 -4.62 16.80 9.71
N ASP A 77 -4.70 16.92 8.40
CA ASP A 77 -4.97 18.20 7.73
C ASP A 77 -6.50 18.46 7.71
N CYS A 78 -7.04 18.80 8.88
CA CYS A 78 -8.47 19.06 9.11
C CYS A 78 -8.71 19.89 10.37
N ASP A 79 -9.94 20.40 10.51
CA ASP A 79 -10.39 21.00 11.78
C ASP A 79 -10.46 19.93 12.89
N PRO A 80 -10.18 20.28 14.17
CA PRO A 80 -10.16 19.32 15.28
C PRO A 80 -11.45 18.50 15.44
N GLU A 81 -12.61 19.10 15.16
CA GLU A 81 -13.91 18.45 15.26
C GLU A 81 -14.06 17.28 14.26
N LYS A 82 -13.27 17.27 13.18
CA LYS A 82 -13.29 16.22 12.15
C LYS A 82 -12.43 15.01 12.48
N ILE A 83 -11.57 15.09 13.48
CA ILE A 83 -10.66 14.00 13.84
C ILE A 83 -11.46 12.71 14.14
N GLN A 84 -12.51 12.80 14.96
CA GLN A 84 -13.33 11.63 15.30
C GLN A 84 -14.04 11.04 14.08
N ASP A 85 -14.54 11.88 13.16
CA ASP A 85 -15.16 11.43 11.92
C ASP A 85 -14.15 10.69 11.02
N ILE A 86 -12.92 11.19 10.92
CA ILE A 86 -11.83 10.53 10.18
C ILE A 86 -11.51 9.17 10.79
N TYR A 87 -11.37 9.06 12.11
CA TYR A 87 -11.15 7.77 12.78
C TYR A 87 -12.28 6.77 12.54
N ARG A 88 -13.55 7.21 12.60
CA ARG A 88 -14.71 6.36 12.27
C ARG A 88 -14.69 5.89 10.82
N ALA A 89 -14.29 6.77 9.90
CA ALA A 89 -14.16 6.45 8.48
C ALA A 89 -13.03 5.42 8.23
N LEU A 90 -11.87 5.62 8.86
CA LEU A 90 -10.73 4.67 8.80
C LEU A 90 -11.10 3.30 9.38
N LYS A 91 -11.84 3.27 10.49
CA LYS A 91 -12.35 2.02 11.08
C LYS A 91 -13.30 1.30 10.13
N THR A 92 -14.23 2.05 9.53
CA THR A 92 -15.17 1.49 8.54
C THR A 92 -14.41 0.92 7.34
N PHE A 93 -13.40 1.64 6.82
CA PHE A 93 -12.57 1.13 5.73
C PHE A 93 -11.80 -0.14 6.11
N SER A 94 -11.25 -0.17 7.33
CA SER A 94 -10.61 -1.37 7.89
C SER A 94 -11.58 -2.54 7.90
N ASP A 95 -12.81 -2.35 8.36
CA ASP A 95 -13.84 -3.41 8.41
C ASP A 95 -14.16 -3.95 7.01
N TYR A 96 -14.23 -3.09 5.99
CA TYR A 96 -14.38 -3.52 4.61
C TYR A 96 -13.16 -4.31 4.10
N CYS A 97 -11.95 -3.92 4.51
CA CYS A 97 -10.74 -4.66 4.16
C CYS A 97 -10.72 -6.06 4.77
N TYR A 98 -11.30 -6.24 5.96
CA TYR A 98 -11.36 -7.52 6.66
C TYR A 98 -12.59 -8.39 6.33
N LYS A 99 -13.50 -7.91 5.47
CA LYS A 99 -14.60 -8.75 4.95
C LYS A 99 -14.03 -9.98 4.24
N LYS A 100 -14.62 -11.15 4.50
CA LYS A 100 -14.10 -12.45 4.02
C LYS A 100 -14.01 -12.51 2.49
N GLU A 101 -14.96 -11.89 1.80
CA GLU A 101 -15.01 -11.79 0.33
C GLU A 101 -13.96 -10.84 -0.28
N ASN A 102 -13.29 -10.05 0.56
CA ASN A 102 -12.29 -9.05 0.17
C ASN A 102 -10.86 -9.48 0.51
N ILE A 103 -10.68 -10.62 1.20
CA ILE A 103 -9.38 -11.19 1.54
C ILE A 103 -9.06 -12.36 0.60
N LEU A 104 -7.88 -12.31 -0.02
CA LEU A 104 -7.22 -13.48 -0.60
C LEU A 104 -6.10 -13.90 0.33
N LYS A 105 -6.13 -15.14 0.80
CA LYS A 105 -5.18 -15.69 1.78
C LYS A 105 -4.59 -16.99 1.27
N PHE A 106 -3.27 -17.08 1.24
CA PHE A 106 -2.52 -18.26 0.84
C PHE A 106 -1.15 -18.26 1.54
N PRO A 107 -0.61 -19.45 1.86
CA PRO A 107 0.76 -19.58 2.36
C PRO A 107 1.77 -19.33 1.24
N LEU A 108 3.00 -18.96 1.60
CA LEU A 108 4.15 -18.94 0.70
C LEU A 108 5.09 -20.07 1.08
N GLU A 109 5.47 -20.87 0.08
CA GLU A 109 6.48 -21.91 0.21
C GLU A 109 7.87 -21.37 -0.19
N ASN A 110 8.92 -22.12 0.14
CA ASN A 110 10.27 -21.75 -0.24
C ASN A 110 10.41 -21.69 -1.77
N GLY A 111 10.83 -20.53 -2.28
CA GLY A 111 10.95 -20.26 -3.72
C GLY A 111 9.74 -19.54 -4.32
N ASP A 112 8.62 -19.46 -3.61
CA ASP A 112 7.48 -18.67 -4.07
C ASP A 112 7.82 -17.18 -4.11
N THR A 113 7.34 -16.53 -5.17
CA THR A 113 7.47 -15.08 -5.35
C THR A 113 6.11 -14.50 -5.68
N VAL A 114 5.73 -13.44 -4.98
CA VAL A 114 4.50 -12.69 -5.24
C VAL A 114 4.87 -11.28 -5.64
N LEU A 115 4.30 -10.84 -6.75
CA LEU A 115 4.35 -9.45 -7.19
C LEU A 115 2.93 -8.87 -7.15
N TRP A 116 2.78 -7.70 -6.54
CA TRP A 116 1.49 -7.01 -6.50
C TRP A 116 1.64 -5.50 -6.66
N ALA A 117 0.54 -4.86 -7.05
CA ALA A 117 0.42 -3.42 -7.15
C ALA A 117 0.29 -2.79 -5.75
N ASN A 118 1.38 -2.33 -5.14
CA ASN A 118 1.35 -1.74 -3.79
C ASN A 118 0.52 -0.44 -3.69
N THR A 119 0.26 0.22 -4.82
CA THR A 119 -0.65 1.38 -4.90
C THR A 119 -2.13 0.98 -4.80
N ARG A 120 -2.46 -0.30 -4.96
CA ARG A 120 -3.84 -0.79 -5.09
C ARG A 120 -4.20 -1.86 -4.07
N LEU A 121 -3.27 -2.74 -3.73
CA LEU A 121 -3.48 -3.86 -2.82
C LEU A 121 -2.82 -3.57 -1.48
N LEU A 122 -3.64 -3.64 -0.43
CA LEU A 122 -3.15 -3.77 0.92
C LEU A 122 -2.75 -5.23 1.15
N HIS A 123 -1.76 -5.43 2.01
CA HIS A 123 -1.28 -6.76 2.36
C HIS A 123 -0.98 -6.83 3.86
N GLY A 124 -0.98 -8.04 4.38
CA GLY A 124 -0.71 -8.33 5.77
C GLY A 124 -0.30 -9.78 5.91
N ARG A 125 -0.01 -10.20 7.14
CA ARG A 125 0.32 -11.58 7.49
C ARG A 125 -0.40 -11.94 8.79
N ASP A 126 -0.69 -13.22 8.96
CA ASP A 126 -1.09 -13.72 10.27
C ASP A 126 0.08 -13.65 11.25
N GLU A 127 -0.26 -13.73 12.54
CA GLU A 127 0.71 -14.00 13.58
C GLU A 127 1.36 -15.38 13.40
N TYR A 128 2.58 -15.50 13.91
CA TYR A 128 3.30 -16.76 13.98
C TYR A 128 4.12 -16.77 15.27
N ARG A 129 4.42 -17.97 15.77
CA ARG A 129 5.24 -18.13 16.96
C ARG A 129 6.71 -18.14 16.57
N ASN A 130 7.50 -17.26 17.18
CA ASN A 130 8.95 -17.35 17.11
C ASN A 130 9.39 -18.54 17.97
N VAL A 131 9.90 -19.59 17.33
CA VAL A 131 10.46 -20.77 18.01
C VAL A 131 11.95 -20.91 17.67
N PRO A 132 12.78 -21.42 18.59
CA PRO A 132 14.17 -21.74 18.27
C PRO A 132 14.25 -22.62 17.02
N ASN A 133 15.09 -22.25 16.05
CA ASN A 133 15.27 -22.90 14.74
C ASN A 133 14.08 -22.82 13.76
N GLY A 134 13.02 -22.08 14.07
CA GLY A 134 11.90 -21.80 13.16
C GLY A 134 12.03 -20.44 12.48
N ASN A 135 13.03 -20.29 11.61
CA ASN A 135 13.25 -19.01 10.91
C ASN A 135 12.28 -18.84 9.75
N ARG A 136 11.70 -17.63 9.63
CA ARG A 136 10.92 -17.21 8.47
C ARG A 136 11.55 -15.97 7.87
N THR A 137 12.20 -16.13 6.72
CA THR A 137 12.86 -15.05 6.00
C THR A 137 12.12 -14.78 4.69
N LEU A 138 11.84 -13.52 4.40
CA LEU A 138 11.38 -13.06 3.09
C LEU A 138 12.32 -11.97 2.61
N THR A 139 12.71 -12.03 1.34
CA THR A 139 13.45 -10.96 0.68
C THR A 139 12.48 -10.19 -0.21
N GLY A 140 12.39 -8.88 0.00
CA GLY A 140 11.53 -7.99 -0.77
C GLY A 140 12.33 -6.98 -1.58
N CYS A 141 11.75 -6.50 -2.68
CA CYS A 141 12.23 -5.35 -3.42
C CYS A 141 11.06 -4.58 -4.02
N TYR A 142 11.31 -3.35 -4.46
CA TYR A 142 10.30 -2.49 -5.06
C TYR A 142 10.69 -2.10 -6.48
N PHE A 143 9.68 -1.94 -7.33
CA PHE A 143 9.84 -1.39 -8.68
C PHE A 143 8.94 -0.17 -8.83
N SER A 144 9.43 0.85 -9.54
CA SER A 144 8.56 1.93 -9.99
C SER A 144 7.62 1.40 -11.09
N TRP A 145 6.40 1.94 -11.12
CA TRP A 145 5.42 1.59 -12.16
C TRP A 145 5.92 1.88 -13.57
N ASP A 146 6.77 2.89 -13.75
CA ASP A 146 7.29 3.26 -15.07
C ASP A 146 8.25 2.21 -15.64
N ILE A 147 9.08 1.60 -14.78
CA ILE A 147 9.95 0.48 -15.17
C ILE A 147 9.10 -0.70 -15.65
N ILE A 148 8.08 -1.08 -14.86
CA ILE A 148 7.18 -2.19 -15.20
C ILE A 148 6.42 -1.91 -16.50
N LYS A 149 5.80 -0.73 -16.63
CA LYS A 149 5.06 -0.35 -17.84
C LYS A 149 5.96 -0.31 -19.08
N SER A 150 7.19 0.18 -18.95
CA SER A 150 8.18 0.19 -20.04
C SER A 150 8.51 -1.22 -20.54
N ARG A 151 8.75 -2.17 -19.61
CA ARG A 151 9.00 -3.57 -19.93
C ARG A 151 7.79 -4.23 -20.58
N VAL A 152 6.59 -4.02 -20.04
CA VAL A 152 5.34 -4.56 -20.61
C VAL A 152 5.12 -4.07 -22.04
N ARG A 153 5.26 -2.76 -22.32
CA ARG A 153 5.12 -2.23 -23.69
C ARG A 153 6.10 -2.88 -24.66
N THR A 154 7.35 -3.05 -24.23
CA THR A 154 8.38 -3.67 -25.07
C THR A 154 8.05 -5.14 -25.36
N LEU A 155 7.61 -5.90 -24.36
CA LEU A 155 7.20 -7.29 -24.53
C LEU A 155 5.98 -7.41 -25.44
N ARG A 156 4.96 -6.56 -25.28
CA ARG A 156 3.77 -6.57 -26.13
C ARG A 156 4.12 -6.34 -27.60
N ARG A 157 5.00 -5.37 -27.90
CA ARG A 157 5.49 -5.16 -29.28
C ARG A 157 6.22 -6.38 -29.84
N LYS A 158 7.11 -6.99 -29.05
CA LYS A 158 7.84 -8.21 -29.48
C LYS A 158 6.91 -9.39 -29.75
N LEU A 159 5.79 -9.47 -29.04
CA LEU A 159 4.79 -10.53 -29.17
C LEU A 159 3.67 -10.19 -30.17
N GLY A 160 3.73 -9.05 -30.86
CA GLY A 160 2.67 -8.62 -31.80
C GLY A 160 1.33 -8.30 -31.13
N LEU A 161 1.32 -8.04 -29.82
CA LEU A 161 0.10 -7.71 -29.07
C LEU A 161 -0.24 -6.21 -29.20
N PRO A 162 -1.54 -5.84 -29.12
CA PRO A 162 -1.94 -4.44 -29.18
C PRO A 162 -1.21 -3.57 -28.16
N ASN A 163 -0.76 -2.38 -28.55
CA ASN A 163 -0.17 -1.44 -27.62
C ASN A 163 -1.25 -0.92 -26.66
N ALA A 164 -1.25 -1.44 -25.43
CA ALA A 164 -2.11 -0.99 -24.34
C ALA A 164 -1.23 -0.57 -23.17
N GLN A 165 -1.54 0.58 -22.57
CA GLN A 165 -0.89 1.01 -21.33
C GLN A 165 -1.51 0.23 -20.17
N PRO A 166 -0.72 -0.52 -19.38
CA PRO A 166 -1.22 -1.10 -18.14
C PRO A 166 -1.67 0.02 -17.21
N SER A 167 -2.89 -0.06 -16.67
CA SER A 167 -3.30 0.80 -15.56
C SER A 167 -2.44 0.47 -14.34
N ALA A 168 -2.14 1.48 -13.51
CA ALA A 168 -1.61 1.25 -12.17
C ALA A 168 -2.68 0.58 -11.27
#